data_AF-A0A7J8FKM3-F1
#
_entry.id   AF-A0A7J8FKM3-F1
#
_cell.length_a   1.000
_cell.length_b   1.000
_cell.length_c   1.000
_cell.angle_alpha   90.00
_cell.angle_beta   90.00
_cell.angle_gamma   90.00
#
_symmetry.space_group_name_H-M   'P 1'
#
loop_
_entity.id
_entity.type
_entity.pdbx_description
1 polymer ?
#
loop_
_entity_poly.entity_id
_entity_poly.type
_entity_poly.pdbx_seq_one_letter_code
_entity_poly.pdbx_strand_id
1 'polypeptide(L)'
;MGHAVRDFVWALLGLWLLLCSWSGLGSAELRAPPDKIAIIGAGIGGTSAAYYLRQKFGKDVKIDLFERGEVGGRLATMTVEGQEYETGGSVIHPLNLHMKRFVKDLGLSAVQSSGGLMGVYNGESLVFEESSWFIINIIKLIWQYGFQSLRMHMWVEDILDKFMRIYRYQSHDYAFSTVENLLHSLGGDDFLRMLNRTLLETLQKAGFSEKFLDEIVAPVMRVNYGQSTNINGFVGAVSLACADSGLWAVKGGNKLICSGLLQASKSNLISGSVMYIEEKTRTKQTALGLCPL
;
A
#
# COMPACT_ATOMS: atom_id res chain seq x y z
N MET A 1 63.74 -8.18 19.29
CA MET A 1 63.04 -7.18 18.44
C MET A 1 62.44 -7.74 17.15
N GLY A 2 62.85 -8.91 16.62
CA GLY A 2 62.33 -9.43 15.35
C GLY A 2 60.95 -10.12 15.39
N HIS A 3 60.55 -10.71 16.53
CA HIS A 3 59.28 -11.44 16.63
C HIS A 3 58.05 -10.51 16.70
N ALA A 4 58.12 -9.44 17.48
CA ALA A 4 57.02 -8.49 17.63
C ALA A 4 56.68 -7.73 16.32
N VAL A 5 57.69 -7.46 15.48
CA VAL A 5 57.48 -6.81 14.17
C VAL A 5 56.80 -7.77 13.20
N ARG A 6 57.15 -9.05 13.25
CA ARG A 6 56.55 -10.08 12.38
C ARG A 6 55.07 -10.27 12.70
N ASP A 7 54.72 -10.35 13.97
CA ASP A 7 53.33 -10.57 14.40
C ASP A 7 52.45 -9.34 14.12
N PHE A 8 53.01 -8.13 14.19
CA PHE A 8 52.33 -6.89 13.80
C PHE A 8 52.05 -6.83 12.29
N VAL A 9 52.98 -7.30 11.45
CA VAL A 9 52.82 -7.36 9.99
C VAL A 9 51.75 -8.40 9.61
N TRP A 10 51.70 -9.55 10.28
CA TRP A 10 50.65 -10.56 10.04
C TRP A 10 49.27 -10.10 10.49
N ALA A 11 49.18 -9.34 11.60
CA ALA A 11 47.92 -8.75 12.05
C ALA A 11 47.39 -7.70 11.06
N LEU A 12 48.27 -6.86 10.50
CA LEU A 12 47.90 -5.89 9.47
C LEU A 12 47.47 -6.55 8.15
N LEU A 13 48.14 -7.62 7.72
CA LEU A 13 47.74 -8.42 6.56
C LEU A 13 46.39 -9.12 6.77
N GLY A 14 46.14 -9.66 7.97
CA GLY A 14 44.85 -10.25 8.34
C GLY A 14 43.71 -9.23 8.34
N LEU A 15 43.97 -8.02 8.85
CA LEU A 15 43.00 -6.92 8.84
C LEU A 15 42.72 -6.43 7.41
N TRP A 16 43.72 -6.38 6.54
CA TRP A 16 43.58 -6.00 5.14
C TRP A 16 42.78 -7.03 4.34
N LEU A 17 42.99 -8.33 4.59
CA LEU A 17 42.21 -9.42 3.98
C LEU A 17 40.75 -9.45 4.48
N LEU A 18 40.50 -9.10 5.74
CA LEU A 18 39.15 -8.91 6.29
C LEU A 18 38.44 -7.67 5.70
N LEU A 19 39.17 -6.60 5.43
CA LEU A 19 38.64 -5.41 4.76
C LEU A 19 38.38 -5.65 3.27
N CYS A 20 39.21 -6.45 2.59
CA CYS A 20 39.01 -6.83 1.18
C CYS A 20 37.92 -7.90 0.97
N SER A 21 37.57 -8.67 2.00
CA SER A 21 36.43 -9.60 1.93
C SER A 21 35.07 -8.91 2.17
N TRP A 22 35.05 -7.69 2.70
CA TRP A 22 33.84 -6.87 2.81
C TRP A 22 33.48 -6.15 1.50
N SER A 23 34.45 -5.94 0.60
CA SER A 23 34.20 -5.43 -0.77
C SER A 23 33.50 -6.41 -1.71
N GLY A 24 33.19 -7.62 -1.24
CA GLY A 24 32.49 -8.68 -1.98
C GLY A 24 30.96 -8.65 -1.90
N LEU A 25 30.34 -7.62 -1.30
CA LEU A 25 28.91 -7.42 -1.45
C LEU A 25 28.67 -6.90 -2.87
N GLY A 26 28.18 -7.78 -3.75
CA GLY A 26 28.03 -7.55 -5.18
C GLY A 26 27.63 -6.11 -5.51
N SER A 27 28.56 -5.38 -6.10
CA SER A 27 28.27 -4.10 -6.73
C SER A 27 27.26 -4.42 -7.83
N ALA A 28 25.97 -4.17 -7.57
CA ALA A 28 24.95 -4.27 -8.59
C ALA A 28 25.40 -3.34 -9.72
N GLU A 29 25.78 -3.90 -10.86
CA GLU A 29 26.17 -3.11 -12.02
C GLU A 29 25.12 -2.02 -12.24
N LEU A 30 25.56 -0.76 -12.21
CA LEU A 30 24.72 0.39 -12.52
C LEU A 30 24.22 0.23 -13.96
N ARG A 31 23.07 -0.44 -14.13
CA ARG A 31 22.42 -0.58 -15.43
C ARG A 31 22.02 0.81 -15.88
N ALA A 32 22.36 1.14 -17.12
CA ALA A 32 21.86 2.35 -17.76
C ALA A 32 20.32 2.42 -17.66
N PRO A 33 19.73 3.61 -17.49
CA PRO A 33 18.29 3.77 -17.41
C PRO A 33 17.62 3.17 -18.67
N PRO A 34 16.43 2.56 -18.55
CA PRO A 34 15.72 2.01 -19.69
C PRO A 34 15.27 3.14 -20.63
N ASP A 35 15.42 2.93 -21.95
CA ASP A 35 14.94 3.89 -22.95
C ASP A 35 13.41 3.95 -23.02
N LYS A 36 12.75 2.80 -22.82
CA LYS A 36 11.30 2.63 -22.94
C LYS A 36 10.75 1.75 -21.84
N ILE A 37 9.63 2.16 -21.27
CA ILE A 37 8.86 1.42 -20.26
C ILE A 37 7.41 1.32 -20.74
N ALA A 38 6.84 0.11 -20.64
CA ALA A 38 5.42 -0.13 -20.82
C ALA A 38 4.77 -0.39 -19.46
N ILE A 39 3.65 0.30 -19.18
CA ILE A 39 2.83 0.12 -17.98
C ILE A 39 1.43 -0.30 -18.43
N ILE A 40 0.87 -1.34 -17.81
CA ILE A 40 -0.45 -1.87 -18.17
C ILE A 40 -1.42 -1.52 -17.04
N GLY A 41 -2.41 -0.68 -17.35
CA GLY A 41 -3.42 -0.14 -16.45
C GLY A 41 -3.11 1.29 -15.99
N ALA A 42 -4.09 2.19 -16.11
CA ALA A 42 -4.09 3.59 -15.66
C ALA A 42 -4.83 3.79 -14.33
N GLY A 43 -4.94 2.75 -13.50
CA GLY A 43 -5.33 2.90 -12.11
C GLY A 43 -4.20 3.48 -11.25
N ILE A 44 -4.47 3.67 -9.95
CA ILE A 44 -3.51 4.28 -9.01
C ILE A 44 -2.13 3.61 -9.01
N GLY A 45 -2.06 2.28 -9.16
CA GLY A 45 -0.80 1.55 -9.23
C GLY A 45 0.02 1.90 -10.48
N GLY A 46 -0.61 1.98 -11.65
CA GLY A 46 0.08 2.28 -12.90
C GLY A 46 0.46 3.75 -13.05
N THR A 47 -0.43 4.67 -12.68
CA THR A 47 -0.13 6.11 -12.75
C THR A 47 0.91 6.55 -11.72
N SER A 48 0.90 5.97 -10.51
CA SER A 48 1.95 6.22 -9.52
C SER A 48 3.29 5.60 -9.93
N ALA A 49 3.29 4.39 -10.51
CA ALA A 49 4.50 3.82 -11.09
C ALA A 49 5.08 4.73 -12.17
N ALA A 50 4.24 5.20 -13.11
CA ALA A 50 4.66 6.14 -14.15
C ALA A 50 5.27 7.42 -13.59
N TYR A 51 4.64 8.00 -12.57
CA TYR A 51 5.12 9.19 -11.86
C TYR A 51 6.51 8.98 -11.23
N TYR A 52 6.69 7.91 -10.46
CA TYR A 52 7.98 7.64 -9.81
C TYR A 52 9.07 7.22 -10.81
N LEU A 53 8.73 6.45 -11.85
CA LEU A 53 9.68 6.08 -12.90
C LEU A 53 10.17 7.32 -13.66
N ARG A 54 9.28 8.28 -13.93
CA ARG A 54 9.65 9.57 -14.50
C ARG A 54 10.62 10.34 -13.61
N GLN A 55 10.39 10.35 -12.29
CA GLN A 55 11.31 10.99 -11.33
C GLN A 55 12.67 10.30 -11.28
N LYS A 56 12.68 8.96 -11.34
CA LYS A 56 13.92 8.16 -11.22
C LYS A 56 14.79 8.19 -12.47
N PHE A 57 14.19 8.13 -13.65
CA PHE A 57 14.92 8.00 -14.92
C PHE A 57 14.96 9.29 -15.76
N GLY A 58 14.29 10.36 -15.32
CA GLY A 58 14.34 11.66 -15.97
C GLY A 58 13.41 11.77 -17.18
N LYS A 59 13.54 12.87 -17.94
CA LYS A 59 12.63 13.22 -19.04
C LYS A 59 12.83 12.39 -20.32
N ASP A 60 13.98 11.73 -20.45
CA ASP A 60 14.39 11.07 -21.70
C ASP A 60 13.80 9.65 -21.83
N VAL A 61 13.39 9.01 -20.72
CA VAL A 61 12.67 7.74 -20.78
C VAL A 61 11.30 7.92 -21.43
N LYS A 62 10.97 7.06 -22.39
CA LYS A 62 9.62 6.97 -22.93
C LYS A 62 8.78 6.05 -22.03
N ILE A 63 7.65 6.56 -21.54
CA ILE A 63 6.70 5.75 -20.75
C ILE A 63 5.41 5.65 -21.56
N ASP A 64 5.10 4.45 -22.03
CA ASP A 64 3.83 4.12 -22.67
C ASP A 64 2.93 3.45 -21.63
N LEU A 65 1.74 4.01 -21.41
CA LEU A 65 0.78 3.52 -20.43
C LEU A 65 -0.49 3.06 -21.14
N PHE A 66 -0.77 1.77 -21.10
CA PHE A 66 -1.88 1.13 -21.80
C PHE A 66 -3.10 1.03 -20.88
N GLU A 67 -4.26 1.52 -21.31
CA GLU A 67 -5.51 1.43 -20.54
C GLU A 67 -6.69 1.07 -21.44
N ARG A 68 -7.50 0.09 -21.01
CA ARG A 68 -8.66 -0.39 -21.77
C ARG A 68 -9.94 0.38 -21.47
N GLY A 69 -10.06 1.00 -20.31
CA GLY A 69 -11.19 1.76 -19.85
C GLY A 69 -10.81 3.20 -19.50
N GLU A 70 -11.27 3.67 -18.35
CA GLU A 70 -10.99 5.02 -17.88
C GLU A 70 -9.76 5.08 -16.96
N VAL A 71 -9.03 6.19 -17.05
CA VAL A 71 -7.96 6.52 -16.09
C VAL A 71 -8.58 6.67 -14.70
N GLY A 72 -8.01 5.97 -13.72
CA GLY A 72 -8.60 5.85 -12.38
C GLY A 72 -8.80 4.39 -11.98
N GLY A 73 -9.25 3.54 -12.91
CA GLY A 73 -9.54 2.14 -12.64
C GLY A 73 -10.58 1.98 -11.52
N ARG A 74 -10.14 1.48 -10.36
CA ARG A 74 -11.00 1.34 -9.15
C ARG A 74 -11.14 2.63 -8.33
N LEU A 75 -10.48 3.72 -8.72
CA LEU A 75 -10.84 5.05 -8.27
C LEU A 75 -11.76 5.62 -9.33
N ALA A 76 -13.06 5.43 -9.14
CA ALA A 76 -14.09 5.74 -10.11
C ALA A 76 -15.23 6.47 -9.43
N THR A 77 -15.89 7.33 -10.20
CA THR A 77 -17.06 8.07 -9.76
C THR A 77 -18.22 7.86 -10.71
N MET A 78 -19.43 8.12 -10.25
CA MET A 78 -20.65 8.09 -11.05
C MET A 78 -21.48 9.32 -10.75
N THR A 79 -22.10 9.90 -11.79
CA THR A 79 -23.04 11.01 -11.62
C THR A 79 -24.45 10.49 -11.42
N VAL A 80 -25.11 10.91 -10.35
CA VAL A 80 -26.52 10.62 -10.03
C VAL A 80 -27.19 11.94 -9.70
N GLU A 81 -28.29 12.27 -10.40
CA GLU A 81 -29.03 13.54 -10.20
C GLU A 81 -28.12 14.79 -10.25
N GLY A 82 -27.13 14.79 -11.14
CA GLY A 82 -26.19 15.90 -11.31
C GLY A 82 -25.13 16.04 -10.20
N GLN A 83 -25.08 15.12 -9.24
CA GLN A 83 -24.04 15.03 -8.22
C GLN A 83 -23.11 13.85 -8.51
N GLU A 84 -21.81 14.06 -8.32
CA GLU A 84 -20.79 13.02 -8.55
C GLU A 84 -20.46 12.30 -7.25
N TYR A 85 -20.53 10.96 -7.27
CA TYR A 85 -20.31 10.09 -6.12
C TYR A 85 -19.18 9.11 -6.39
N GLU A 86 -18.38 8.82 -5.37
CA GLU A 86 -17.41 7.72 -5.42
C GLU A 86 -18.11 6.36 -5.53
N THR A 87 -17.68 5.54 -6.48
CA THR A 87 -18.17 4.15 -6.66
C THR A 87 -17.07 3.11 -6.44
N GLY A 88 -15.86 3.56 -6.08
CA GLY A 88 -14.71 2.71 -5.79
C GLY A 88 -14.01 3.13 -4.50
N GLY A 89 -12.68 3.31 -4.55
CA GLY A 89 -11.91 3.76 -3.39
C GLY A 89 -12.30 5.17 -2.96
N SER A 90 -13.19 5.28 -1.98
CA SER A 90 -13.87 6.52 -1.58
C SER A 90 -13.19 7.29 -0.45
N VAL A 91 -12.52 6.58 0.46
CA VAL A 91 -11.88 7.16 1.66
C VAL A 91 -10.39 6.90 1.70
N ILE A 92 -9.64 7.86 2.24
CA ILE A 92 -8.18 7.80 2.38
C ILE A 92 -7.81 7.98 3.84
N HIS A 93 -7.00 7.04 4.34
CA HIS A 93 -6.51 7.08 5.71
C HIS A 93 -5.39 8.14 5.88
N PRO A 94 -5.31 8.86 7.02
CA PRO A 94 -4.24 9.81 7.31
C PRO A 94 -2.82 9.24 7.22
N LEU A 95 -2.63 7.95 7.47
CA LEU A 95 -1.32 7.29 7.37
C LEU A 95 -0.93 6.90 5.94
N ASN A 96 -1.77 7.19 4.94
CA ASN A 96 -1.39 7.07 3.53
C ASN A 96 -0.57 8.30 3.09
N LEU A 97 0.74 8.24 3.33
CA LEU A 97 1.68 9.33 3.05
C LEU A 97 1.81 9.62 1.55
N HIS A 98 1.63 8.59 0.71
CA HIS A 98 1.66 8.76 -0.75
C HIS A 98 0.49 9.61 -1.24
N MET A 99 -0.73 9.29 -0.83
CA MET A 99 -1.91 10.08 -1.22
C MET A 99 -1.85 11.51 -0.70
N LYS A 100 -1.38 11.72 0.54
CA LYS A 100 -1.12 13.07 1.08
C LYS A 100 -0.12 13.85 0.22
N ARG A 101 0.97 13.21 -0.20
CA ARG A 101 1.96 13.82 -1.07
C ARG A 101 1.40 14.12 -2.45
N PHE A 102 0.67 13.19 -3.07
CA PHE A 102 0.09 13.40 -4.40
C PHE A 102 -0.89 14.56 -4.42
N VAL A 103 -1.75 14.68 -3.41
CA VAL A 103 -2.68 15.82 -3.30
C VAL A 103 -1.90 17.14 -3.25
N LYS A 104 -0.84 17.20 -2.45
CA LYS A 104 0.02 18.39 -2.36
C LYS A 104 0.74 18.69 -3.69
N ASP A 105 1.41 17.70 -4.26
CA ASP A 105 2.23 17.84 -5.47
C ASP A 105 1.35 18.23 -6.70
N LEU A 106 0.09 17.79 -6.73
CA LEU A 106 -0.87 18.07 -7.81
C LEU A 106 -1.73 19.31 -7.58
N GLY A 107 -1.59 19.99 -6.43
CA GLY A 107 -2.42 21.16 -6.09
C GLY A 107 -3.90 20.82 -5.90
N LEU A 108 -4.22 19.59 -5.51
CA LEU A 108 -5.59 19.15 -5.23
C LEU A 108 -6.02 19.55 -3.81
N SER A 109 -7.34 19.56 -3.57
CA SER A 109 -7.90 19.85 -2.25
C SER A 109 -8.47 18.59 -1.61
N ALA A 110 -8.21 18.40 -0.31
CA ALA A 110 -8.85 17.36 0.49
C ALA A 110 -10.16 17.87 1.09
N VAL A 111 -11.15 16.98 1.19
CA VAL A 111 -12.39 17.16 1.95
C VAL A 111 -12.45 16.09 3.02
N GLN A 112 -12.89 16.47 4.22
CA GLN A 112 -13.17 15.51 5.27
C GLN A 112 -14.47 14.78 4.95
N SER A 113 -14.56 13.51 5.34
CA SER A 113 -15.83 12.78 5.23
C SER A 113 -16.93 13.55 5.98
N SER A 114 -18.10 13.72 5.35
CA SER A 114 -19.23 14.41 5.98
C SER A 114 -19.69 13.63 7.20
N GLY A 115 -19.78 14.31 8.34
CA GLY A 115 -20.21 13.70 9.60
C GLY A 115 -21.67 13.26 9.58
N GLY A 116 -22.03 12.43 10.55
CA GLY A 116 -23.36 11.92 10.79
C GLY A 116 -23.35 11.03 12.03
N LEU A 117 -24.53 10.69 12.54
CA LEU A 117 -24.64 9.68 13.60
C LEU A 117 -24.65 8.29 12.95
N MET A 118 -23.81 7.40 13.46
CA MET A 118 -23.82 6.00 13.05
C MET A 118 -24.91 5.22 13.81
N GLY A 119 -25.60 4.34 13.09
CA GLY A 119 -26.46 3.31 13.67
C GLY A 119 -26.17 1.95 13.05
N VAL A 120 -26.28 0.89 13.85
CA VAL A 120 -26.19 -0.50 13.36
C VAL A 120 -27.56 -1.15 13.45
N TYR A 121 -28.08 -1.57 12.30
CA TYR A 121 -29.36 -2.27 12.19
C TYR A 121 -29.12 -3.77 11.93
N ASN A 122 -29.78 -4.63 12.70
CA ASN A 122 -29.63 -6.08 12.58
C ASN A 122 -30.71 -6.75 11.70
N GLY A 123 -31.62 -5.98 11.11
CA GLY A 123 -32.78 -6.50 10.37
C GLY A 123 -34.10 -6.42 11.15
N GLU A 124 -34.04 -6.20 12.46
CA GLU A 124 -35.21 -6.08 13.33
C GLU A 124 -35.19 -4.75 14.10
N SER A 125 -34.06 -4.40 14.71
CA SER A 125 -33.89 -3.19 15.51
C SER A 125 -32.48 -2.59 15.37
N LEU A 126 -32.33 -1.33 15.81
CA LEU A 126 -31.01 -0.71 15.96
C LEU A 126 -30.35 -1.27 17.21
N VAL A 127 -29.30 -2.09 17.04
CA VAL A 127 -28.54 -2.67 18.15
C VAL A 127 -27.56 -1.68 18.76
N PHE A 128 -27.12 -0.70 17.95
CA PHE A 128 -26.29 0.41 18.38
C PHE A 128 -26.70 1.69 17.65
N GLU A 129 -26.67 2.82 18.34
CA GLU A 129 -26.93 4.14 17.78
C GLU A 129 -26.11 5.20 18.52
N GLU A 130 -25.37 5.99 17.76
CA GLU A 130 -24.63 7.13 18.28
C GLU A 130 -25.56 8.26 18.69
N SER A 131 -25.18 8.94 19.76
CA SER A 131 -25.70 10.22 20.19
C SER A 131 -24.81 11.34 19.68
N SER A 132 -25.36 12.55 19.56
CA SER A 132 -24.57 13.78 19.34
C SER A 132 -23.61 14.09 20.48
N TRP A 133 -23.77 13.46 21.64
CA TRP A 133 -22.92 13.65 22.80
C TRP A 133 -21.86 12.55 22.89
N PHE A 134 -20.60 12.91 22.67
CA PHE A 134 -19.45 12.00 22.73
C PHE A 134 -19.41 11.14 23.99
N ILE A 135 -19.64 11.74 25.18
CA ILE A 135 -19.59 11.02 26.47
C ILE A 135 -20.69 9.94 26.54
N ILE A 136 -21.86 10.20 25.97
CA ILE A 136 -22.95 9.21 25.91
C ILE A 136 -22.52 8.01 25.07
N ASN A 137 -21.82 8.25 23.95
CA ASN A 137 -21.31 7.16 23.09
C ASN A 137 -20.29 6.30 23.83
N ILE A 138 -19.37 6.92 24.59
CA ILE A 138 -18.40 6.19 25.42
C ILE A 138 -19.11 5.32 26.46
N ILE A 139 -20.10 5.87 27.17
CA ILE A 139 -20.86 5.10 28.17
C ILE A 139 -21.61 3.94 27.50
N LYS A 140 -22.29 4.18 26.38
CA LYS A 140 -23.00 3.14 25.62
C LYS A 140 -22.05 2.00 25.20
N LEU A 141 -20.89 2.34 24.64
CA LEU A 141 -19.90 1.36 24.19
C LEU A 141 -19.37 0.52 25.36
N ILE A 142 -19.02 1.16 26.48
CA ILE A 142 -18.53 0.45 27.67
C ILE A 142 -19.64 -0.43 28.26
N TRP A 143 -20.87 0.07 28.34
CA TRP A 143 -22.00 -0.69 28.89
C TRP A 143 -22.36 -1.91 28.04
N GLN A 144 -22.39 -1.76 26.72
CA GLN A 144 -22.82 -2.82 25.81
C GLN A 144 -21.72 -3.81 25.44
N TYR A 145 -20.47 -3.35 25.37
CA TYR A 145 -19.33 -4.11 24.82
C TYR A 145 -18.11 -4.14 25.73
N GLY A 146 -18.13 -3.45 26.88
CA GLY A 146 -16.96 -3.30 27.75
C GLY A 146 -15.84 -2.53 27.04
N PHE A 147 -14.59 -2.90 27.31
CA PHE A 147 -13.41 -2.26 26.70
C PHE A 147 -13.07 -2.78 25.29
N GLN A 148 -14.01 -3.44 24.61
CA GLN A 148 -13.74 -4.05 23.29
C GLN A 148 -13.47 -3.01 22.20
N SER A 149 -14.14 -1.85 22.21
CA SER A 149 -13.83 -0.77 21.25
C SER A 149 -12.41 -0.23 21.44
N LEU A 150 -11.98 -0.05 22.69
CA LEU A 150 -10.60 0.36 23.00
C LEU A 150 -9.59 -0.70 22.55
N ARG A 151 -9.88 -1.98 22.85
CA ARG A 151 -9.05 -3.11 22.40
C ARG A 151 -8.97 -3.18 20.87
N MET A 152 -10.06 -2.89 20.17
CA MET A 152 -10.11 -2.85 18.71
C MET A 152 -9.21 -1.74 18.17
N HIS A 153 -9.32 -0.53 18.71
CA HIS A 153 -8.46 0.59 18.32
C HIS A 153 -6.98 0.26 18.54
N MET A 154 -6.60 -0.26 19.73
CA MET A 154 -5.22 -0.69 19.99
C MET A 154 -4.73 -1.79 19.05
N TRP A 155 -5.61 -2.72 18.68
CA TRP A 155 -5.29 -3.81 17.75
C TRP A 155 -5.06 -3.30 16.32
N VAL A 156 -5.89 -2.38 15.84
CA VAL A 156 -5.71 -1.73 14.53
C VAL A 156 -4.44 -0.88 14.52
N GLU A 157 -4.20 -0.08 15.57
CA GLU A 157 -3.01 0.76 15.70
C GLU A 157 -1.71 -0.07 15.66
N ASP A 158 -1.62 -1.22 16.36
CA ASP A 158 -0.44 -2.11 16.28
C ASP A 158 -0.17 -2.59 14.84
N ILE A 159 -1.23 -2.90 14.08
CA ILE A 159 -1.12 -3.31 12.68
C ILE A 159 -0.66 -2.13 11.82
N LEU A 160 -1.23 -0.95 12.01
CA LEU A 160 -0.84 0.27 11.29
C LEU A 160 0.62 0.62 11.57
N ASP A 161 1.07 0.59 12.82
CA ASP A 161 2.45 0.84 13.23
C ASP A 161 3.44 -0.11 12.55
N LYS A 162 3.09 -1.41 12.47
CA LYS A 162 3.87 -2.40 11.72
C LYS A 162 3.86 -2.10 10.22
N PHE A 163 2.71 -1.77 9.65
CA PHE A 163 2.56 -1.47 8.22
C PHE A 163 3.34 -0.23 7.80
N MET A 164 3.41 0.80 8.64
CA MET A 164 4.16 2.05 8.41
C MET A 164 5.66 1.84 8.15
N ARG A 165 6.23 0.70 8.56
CA ARG A 165 7.62 0.31 8.25
C ARG A 165 7.88 0.29 6.74
N ILE A 166 6.85 0.13 5.91
CA ILE A 166 6.97 0.12 4.44
C ILE A 166 7.65 1.38 3.92
N TYR A 167 7.37 2.54 4.52
CA TYR A 167 7.96 3.81 4.10
C TYR A 167 9.46 3.87 4.38
N ARG A 168 9.95 3.19 5.42
CA ARG A 168 11.38 3.08 5.70
C ARG A 168 12.08 2.22 4.65
N TYR A 169 11.49 1.10 4.23
CA TYR A 169 12.06 0.30 3.15
C TYR A 169 12.10 1.08 1.84
N GLN A 170 10.99 1.75 1.50
CA GLN A 170 10.88 2.56 0.29
C GLN A 170 11.85 3.75 0.27
N SER A 171 12.12 4.39 1.41
CA SER A 171 13.08 5.50 1.49
C SER A 171 14.53 5.07 1.25
N HIS A 172 14.83 3.77 1.33
CA HIS A 172 16.14 3.19 1.04
C HIS A 172 16.16 2.44 -0.30
N ASP A 173 15.20 2.75 -1.20
CA ASP A 173 15.05 2.09 -2.51
C ASP A 173 14.93 0.55 -2.43
N TYR A 174 14.50 0.02 -1.28
CA TYR A 174 14.35 -1.42 -1.10
C TYR A 174 13.06 -1.91 -1.76
N ALA A 175 13.17 -2.99 -2.55
CA ALA A 175 12.05 -3.65 -3.21
C ALA A 175 12.00 -5.13 -2.85
N PHE A 176 10.80 -5.70 -2.88
CA PHE A 176 10.55 -7.10 -2.54
C PHE A 176 10.17 -7.89 -3.78
N SER A 177 10.74 -9.09 -3.93
CA SER A 177 10.42 -9.98 -5.06
C SER A 177 9.07 -10.70 -4.90
N THR A 178 8.53 -10.78 -3.68
CA THR A 178 7.26 -11.44 -3.38
C THR A 178 6.45 -10.65 -2.36
N VAL A 179 5.13 -10.85 -2.36
CA VAL A 179 4.22 -10.20 -1.41
C VAL A 179 4.42 -10.74 0.00
N GLU A 180 4.74 -12.03 0.13
CA GLU A 180 5.04 -12.69 1.40
C GLU A 180 6.27 -12.07 2.05
N ASN A 181 7.35 -11.84 1.29
CA ASN A 181 8.55 -11.20 1.83
C ASN A 181 8.26 -9.76 2.26
N LEU A 182 7.48 -9.00 1.48
CA LEU A 182 7.03 -7.67 1.85
C LEU A 182 6.28 -7.71 3.19
N LEU A 183 5.21 -8.48 3.27
CA LEU A 183 4.35 -8.51 4.46
C LEU A 183 5.08 -9.06 5.69
N HIS A 184 5.94 -10.07 5.52
CA HIS A 184 6.80 -10.57 6.58
C HIS A 184 7.80 -9.51 7.08
N SER A 185 8.40 -8.71 6.19
CA SER A 185 9.28 -7.62 6.62
C SER A 185 8.54 -6.49 7.36
N LEU A 186 7.24 -6.31 7.12
CA LEU A 186 6.43 -5.32 7.85
C LEU A 186 5.99 -5.85 9.22
N GLY A 187 5.32 -7.00 9.25
CA GLY A 187 4.64 -7.52 10.45
C GLY A 187 5.07 -8.90 10.91
N GLY A 188 6.12 -9.48 10.33
CA GLY A 188 6.59 -10.83 10.62
C GLY A 188 5.56 -11.91 10.28
N ASP A 189 5.65 -13.04 10.97
CA ASP A 189 4.71 -14.16 10.82
C ASP A 189 3.27 -13.81 11.17
N ASP A 190 3.03 -12.75 11.96
CA ASP A 190 1.67 -12.31 12.28
C ASP A 190 0.90 -11.91 11.02
N PHE A 191 1.50 -11.09 10.14
CA PHE A 191 0.85 -10.68 8.89
C PHE A 191 0.62 -11.87 7.96
N LEU A 192 1.59 -12.78 7.84
CA LEU A 192 1.42 -13.99 7.04
C LEU A 192 0.32 -14.90 7.58
N ARG A 193 0.21 -15.04 8.91
CA ARG A 193 -0.88 -15.79 9.55
C ARG A 193 -2.24 -15.14 9.29
N MET A 194 -2.33 -13.82 9.28
CA MET A 194 -3.57 -13.09 9.00
C MET A 194 -4.04 -13.27 7.55
N LEU A 195 -3.15 -13.52 6.58
CA LEU A 195 -3.56 -13.86 5.21
C LEU A 195 -4.22 -15.24 5.11
N ASN A 196 -3.82 -16.16 5.99
CA ASN A 196 -4.22 -17.57 5.97
C ASN A 196 -5.34 -17.91 6.97
N ARG A 197 -5.85 -16.92 7.70
CA ARG A 197 -6.94 -17.08 8.67
C ARG A 197 -8.03 -16.07 8.41
N THR A 198 -9.26 -16.44 8.76
CA THR A 198 -10.39 -15.52 8.69
C THR A 198 -10.23 -14.40 9.71
N LEU A 199 -10.89 -13.26 9.47
CA LEU A 199 -10.98 -12.16 10.44
C LEU A 199 -11.65 -12.65 11.72
N LEU A 200 -12.72 -13.45 11.60
CA LEU A 200 -13.42 -14.04 12.74
C LEU A 200 -12.46 -14.82 13.65
N GLU A 201 -11.73 -15.79 13.10
CA GLU A 201 -10.76 -16.59 13.86
C GLU A 201 -9.65 -15.73 14.48
N THR A 202 -9.21 -14.71 13.74
CA THR A 202 -8.16 -13.80 14.18
C THR A 202 -8.61 -13.00 15.40
N LEU A 203 -9.82 -12.45 15.37
CA LEU A 203 -10.35 -11.63 16.47
C LEU A 203 -10.83 -12.47 17.66
N GLN A 204 -11.41 -13.66 17.43
CA GLN A 204 -11.74 -14.57 18.53
C GLN A 204 -10.48 -14.98 19.32
N LYS A 205 -9.39 -15.33 18.61
CA LYS A 205 -8.08 -15.61 19.25
C LYS A 205 -7.50 -14.39 19.94
N ALA A 206 -7.76 -13.20 19.41
CA ALA A 206 -7.40 -11.93 20.05
C ALA A 206 -8.34 -11.54 21.20
N GLY A 207 -9.30 -12.38 21.59
CA GLY A 207 -10.14 -12.20 22.79
C GLY A 207 -11.34 -11.26 22.63
N PHE A 208 -11.84 -11.06 21.40
CA PHE A 208 -13.08 -10.33 21.15
C PHE A 208 -14.32 -11.22 21.33
N SER A 209 -15.37 -10.66 21.93
CA SER A 209 -16.64 -11.37 22.17
C SER A 209 -17.45 -11.53 20.88
N GLU A 210 -18.21 -12.61 20.76
CA GLU A 210 -19.10 -12.84 19.62
C GLU A 210 -20.06 -11.67 19.39
N LYS A 211 -20.67 -11.15 20.47
CA LYS A 211 -21.56 -9.99 20.39
C LYS A 211 -20.92 -8.78 19.70
N PHE A 212 -19.69 -8.43 20.07
CA PHE A 212 -18.99 -7.30 19.44
C PHE A 212 -18.62 -7.59 17.98
N LEU A 213 -18.27 -8.84 17.68
CA LEU A 213 -17.96 -9.24 16.31
C LEU A 213 -19.20 -9.15 15.41
N ASP A 214 -20.37 -9.54 15.91
CA ASP A 214 -21.62 -9.54 15.15
C ASP A 214 -22.25 -8.15 15.04
N GLU A 215 -22.23 -7.36 16.13
CA GLU A 215 -22.89 -6.04 16.18
C GLU A 215 -21.99 -4.88 15.72
N ILE A 216 -20.67 -5.04 15.69
CA ILE A 216 -19.75 -3.96 15.29
C ILE A 216 -18.87 -4.37 14.09
N VAL A 217 -18.14 -5.48 14.19
CA VAL A 217 -17.14 -5.85 13.17
C VAL A 217 -17.80 -6.29 11.86
N ALA A 218 -18.80 -7.17 11.91
CA ALA A 218 -19.47 -7.68 10.72
C ALA A 218 -20.19 -6.58 9.91
N PRO A 219 -20.88 -5.59 10.53
CA PRO A 219 -21.39 -4.42 9.82
C PRO A 219 -20.32 -3.64 9.07
N VAL A 220 -19.15 -3.39 9.67
CA VAL A 220 -18.05 -2.68 9.00
C VAL A 220 -17.59 -3.45 7.75
N MET A 221 -17.49 -4.78 7.83
CA MET A 221 -17.12 -5.60 6.66
C MET A 221 -18.16 -5.51 5.54
N ARG A 222 -19.45 -5.51 5.91
CA ARG A 222 -20.55 -5.40 4.94
C ARG A 222 -20.59 -4.04 4.26
N VAL A 223 -20.39 -2.96 5.02
CA VAL A 223 -20.39 -1.59 4.47
C VAL A 223 -19.21 -1.39 3.51
N ASN A 224 -18.02 -1.86 3.87
CA ASN A 224 -16.84 -1.62 3.04
C ASN A 224 -16.72 -2.58 1.84
N TYR A 225 -17.07 -3.86 2.03
CA TYR A 225 -16.77 -4.89 1.02
C TYR A 225 -17.97 -5.78 0.64
N GLY A 226 -19.13 -5.62 1.28
CA GLY A 226 -20.26 -6.54 1.09
C GLY A 226 -19.92 -7.98 1.53
N GLN A 227 -18.97 -8.15 2.44
CA GLN A 227 -18.47 -9.45 2.88
C GLN A 227 -18.82 -9.71 4.35
N SER A 228 -18.76 -10.98 4.75
CA SER A 228 -18.79 -11.38 6.16
C SER A 228 -17.38 -11.33 6.78
N THR A 229 -17.28 -11.69 8.07
CA THR A 229 -16.01 -11.85 8.79
C THR A 229 -15.18 -13.07 8.34
N ASN A 230 -15.62 -13.79 7.29
CA ASN A 230 -14.90 -14.90 6.67
C ASN A 230 -13.77 -14.45 5.71
N ILE A 231 -13.63 -13.14 5.47
CA ILE A 231 -12.47 -12.61 4.73
C ILE A 231 -11.18 -12.84 5.51
N ASN A 232 -10.02 -12.79 4.83
CA ASN A 232 -8.74 -12.92 5.54
C ASN A 232 -8.56 -11.77 6.55
N GLY A 233 -7.90 -12.09 7.68
CA GLY A 233 -7.73 -11.16 8.80
C GLY A 233 -7.00 -9.88 8.44
N PHE A 234 -6.08 -9.92 7.46
CA PHE A 234 -5.32 -8.73 7.05
C PHE A 234 -6.22 -7.72 6.34
N VAL A 235 -7.02 -8.16 5.37
CA VAL A 235 -8.01 -7.31 4.70
C VAL A 235 -9.08 -6.82 5.68
N GLY A 236 -9.46 -7.66 6.64
CA GLY A 236 -10.34 -7.26 7.73
C GLY A 236 -9.76 -6.13 8.59
N ALA A 237 -8.48 -6.20 8.95
CA ALA A 237 -7.79 -5.13 9.65
C ALA A 237 -7.79 -3.81 8.85
N VAL A 238 -7.52 -3.89 7.54
CA VAL A 238 -7.58 -2.73 6.64
C VAL A 238 -8.98 -2.10 6.64
N SER A 239 -10.03 -2.91 6.62
CA SER A 239 -11.41 -2.41 6.70
C SER A 239 -11.72 -1.76 8.05
N LEU A 240 -11.19 -2.30 9.15
CA LEU A 240 -11.39 -1.75 10.49
C LEU A 240 -10.65 -0.41 10.68
N ALA A 241 -9.50 -0.22 10.03
CA ALA A 241 -8.80 1.07 9.99
C ALA A 241 -9.62 2.17 9.28
N CYS A 242 -10.59 1.80 8.42
CA CYS A 242 -11.53 2.75 7.84
C CYS A 242 -12.68 3.15 8.80
N ALA A 243 -12.64 2.73 10.06
CA ALA A 243 -13.51 3.26 11.12
C ALA A 243 -12.80 4.31 12.00
N ASP A 244 -11.51 4.59 11.76
CA ASP A 244 -10.77 5.60 12.51
C ASP A 244 -11.16 7.04 12.12
N SER A 245 -10.80 7.98 12.98
CA SER A 245 -11.06 9.40 12.75
C SER A 245 -10.12 10.02 11.70
N GLY A 246 -10.58 11.09 11.03
CA GLY A 246 -9.74 11.88 10.12
C GLY A 246 -9.62 11.33 8.70
N LEU A 247 -10.48 10.39 8.32
CA LEU A 247 -10.61 9.92 6.94
C LEU A 247 -11.03 11.07 6.02
N TRP A 248 -10.37 11.13 4.88
CA TRP A 248 -10.53 12.22 3.93
C TRP A 248 -10.66 11.69 2.50
N ALA A 249 -11.12 12.53 1.59
CA ALA A 249 -11.22 12.26 0.16
C ALA A 249 -10.73 13.47 -0.63
N VAL A 250 -10.49 13.30 -1.93
CA VAL A 250 -10.17 14.40 -2.82
C VAL A 250 -11.45 15.11 -3.24
N LYS A 251 -11.47 16.44 -3.16
CA LYS A 251 -12.57 17.25 -3.70
C LYS A 251 -12.69 17.02 -5.21
N GLY A 252 -13.85 16.56 -5.67
CA GLY A 252 -14.07 16.19 -7.08
C GLY A 252 -13.64 14.76 -7.44
N GLY A 253 -13.30 13.95 -6.44
CA GLY A 253 -13.08 12.51 -6.57
C GLY A 253 -11.61 12.09 -6.56
N ASN A 254 -11.34 10.95 -5.94
CA ASN A 254 -10.02 10.33 -5.80
C ASN A 254 -9.43 9.94 -7.15
N LYS A 255 -10.26 9.74 -8.18
CA LYS A 255 -9.83 9.50 -9.57
C LYS A 255 -8.90 10.61 -10.11
N LEU A 256 -9.07 11.84 -9.62
CA LEU A 256 -8.27 13.00 -10.05
C LEU A 256 -6.78 12.83 -9.76
N ILE A 257 -6.42 12.04 -8.74
CA ILE A 257 -5.01 11.72 -8.47
C ILE A 257 -4.43 10.91 -9.62
N CYS A 258 -5.17 9.94 -10.18
CA CYS A 258 -4.68 9.15 -11.31
C CYS A 258 -4.44 10.02 -12.55
N SER A 259 -5.40 10.88 -12.89
CA SER A 259 -5.28 11.81 -14.01
C SER A 259 -4.12 12.79 -13.82
N GLY A 260 -3.96 13.34 -12.62
CA GLY A 260 -2.86 14.26 -12.30
C GLY A 260 -1.50 13.58 -12.35
N LEU A 261 -1.35 12.37 -11.81
CA LEU A 261 -0.10 11.61 -11.88
C LEU A 261 0.26 11.23 -13.33
N LEU A 262 -0.73 10.87 -14.14
CA LEU A 262 -0.54 10.60 -15.57
C LEU A 262 0.02 11.85 -16.28
N GLN A 263 -0.59 13.01 -16.06
CA GLN A 263 -0.12 14.28 -16.64
C GLN A 263 1.28 14.67 -16.15
N ALA A 264 1.52 14.58 -14.84
CA ALA A 264 2.82 14.91 -14.22
C ALA A 264 3.95 13.99 -14.73
N SER A 265 3.64 12.72 -14.98
CA SER A 265 4.60 11.76 -15.54
C SER A 265 4.91 11.99 -17.02
N LYS A 266 4.10 12.79 -17.74
CA LYS A 266 4.16 12.96 -19.20
C LYS A 266 4.21 11.61 -19.94
N SER A 267 3.45 10.64 -19.43
CA SER A 267 3.37 9.32 -20.07
C SER A 267 2.42 9.36 -21.24
N ASN A 268 2.73 8.59 -22.27
CA ASN A 268 1.89 8.45 -23.44
C ASN A 268 0.77 7.45 -23.13
N LEU A 269 -0.46 7.96 -22.95
CA LEU A 269 -1.62 7.11 -22.73
C LEU A 269 -2.05 6.47 -24.05
N ILE A 270 -2.05 5.15 -24.09
CA ILE A 270 -2.49 4.35 -25.23
C ILE A 270 -3.78 3.63 -24.83
N SER A 271 -4.89 4.00 -25.47
CA SER A 271 -6.15 3.30 -25.25
C SER A 271 -6.12 1.94 -25.93
N GLY A 272 -6.34 0.86 -25.18
CA GLY A 272 -6.40 -0.49 -25.71
C GLY A 272 -6.15 -1.58 -24.67
N SER A 273 -6.60 -2.78 -25.00
CA SER A 273 -6.34 -3.99 -24.20
C SER A 273 -5.02 -4.62 -24.61
N VAL A 274 -4.15 -4.92 -23.64
CA VAL A 274 -2.96 -5.75 -23.86
C VAL A 274 -3.37 -7.21 -23.82
N MET A 275 -3.12 -7.94 -24.91
CA MET A 275 -3.57 -9.33 -25.07
C MET A 275 -2.50 -10.36 -24.69
N TYR A 276 -1.22 -10.05 -24.89
CA TYR A 276 -0.10 -10.92 -24.52
C TYR A 276 1.15 -10.09 -24.22
N ILE A 277 2.02 -10.65 -23.39
CA ILE A 277 3.36 -10.12 -23.08
C ILE A 277 4.33 -11.26 -23.37
N GLU A 278 5.36 -10.98 -24.17
CA GLU A 278 6.37 -11.95 -24.55
C GLU A 278 7.76 -11.42 -24.19
N GLU A 279 8.53 -12.23 -23.48
CA GLU A 279 9.92 -11.91 -23.19
C GLU A 279 10.79 -12.23 -24.41
N LYS A 280 11.44 -11.21 -24.96
CA LYS A 280 12.45 -11.43 -26.00
C LYS A 280 13.80 -11.67 -25.34
N THR A 281 14.28 -12.90 -25.40
CA THR A 281 15.67 -13.20 -25.00
C THR A 281 16.61 -12.51 -25.98
N ARG A 282 17.44 -11.57 -25.50
CA ARG A 282 18.51 -10.99 -26.32
C ARG A 282 19.54 -12.07 -26.61
N THR A 283 19.55 -12.63 -27.81
CA THR A 283 20.68 -13.43 -28.29
C THR A 283 21.89 -12.50 -28.38
N LYS A 284 22.89 -12.71 -27.52
CA LYS A 284 24.19 -12.05 -27.70
C LYS A 284 24.77 -12.60 -29.00
N GLN A 285 24.68 -11.84 -30.10
CA GLN A 285 25.54 -12.08 -31.26
C GLN A 285 26.96 -11.79 -30.80
N THR A 286 27.72 -12.85 -30.51
CA THR A 286 29.17 -12.78 -30.43
C THR A 286 29.65 -12.40 -31.82
N ALA A 287 29.89 -11.12 -32.06
CA ALA A 287 30.66 -10.66 -33.19
C ALA A 287 32.10 -11.17 -32.97
N LEU A 288 32.37 -12.40 -33.41
CA LEU A 288 33.72 -12.85 -33.73
C LEU A 288 34.18 -11.99 -34.91
N GLY A 289 34.74 -10.83 -34.59
CA GLY A 289 35.54 -10.04 -35.52
C GLY A 289 36.76 -10.86 -35.90
N LEU A 290 36.63 -11.67 -36.96
CA LEU A 290 37.78 -12.11 -37.74
C LEU A 290 38.27 -10.89 -38.51
N CYS A 291 39.34 -10.25 -38.01
CA CYS A 291 40.18 -9.40 -38.85
C CYS A 291 40.75 -10.26 -39.99
N PRO A 292 40.55 -9.90 -41.26
CA PRO A 292 41.37 -10.45 -42.33
C PRO A 292 42.71 -9.69 -42.37
N LEU A 293 43.79 -10.48 -42.26
CA LEU A 293 45.21 -10.20 -42.50
C LEU A 293 45.97 -9.41 -41.42
#